data_AF-A0A5Z5S270-F1
#
_entry.id   AF-A0A5Z5S270-F1
#
_cell.length_a   1.000
_cell.length_b   1.000
_cell.length_c   1.000
_cell.angle_alpha   90.00
_cell.angle_beta   90.00
_cell.angle_gamma   90.00
#
_symmetry.space_group_name_H-M   'P 1'
#
loop_
_entity.id
_entity.type
_entity.pdbx_description
1 polymer ?
#
loop_
_entity_poly.entity_id
_entity_poly.type
_entity_poly.pdbx_seq_one_letter_code
_entity_poly.pdbx_strand_id
1 'polypeptide(L)'
;MERNMDESRKAFEQWFQSKYKCTMETMKVMQIKVELAWEAWQASREAIEIKLDDKVMVEDEFDKGHNCAIDYCADAIRAAGIKVKE
;
A
#
# COMPACT_ATOMS: atom_id res chain seq x y z
N MET A 1 8.01 -1.46 -9.36
CA MET A 1 7.49 -0.94 -8.07
C MET A 1 7.18 0.55 -8.10
N GLU A 2 7.78 1.37 -8.98
CA GLU A 2 7.51 2.82 -9.07
C GLU A 2 6.04 3.20 -9.36
N ARG A 3 5.33 2.46 -10.21
CA ARG A 3 3.93 2.79 -10.59
C ARG A 3 2.94 2.84 -9.41
N ASN A 4 3.20 2.14 -8.31
CA ASN A 4 2.26 2.11 -7.17
C ASN A 4 2.51 3.20 -6.14
N MET A 5 3.74 3.71 -6.08
CA MET A 5 4.09 4.82 -5.20
C MET A 5 3.40 6.10 -5.64
N ASP A 6 3.21 6.31 -6.94
CA ASP A 6 2.49 7.46 -7.48
C ASP A 6 1.01 7.47 -7.10
N GLU A 7 0.30 6.33 -7.22
CA GLU A 7 -1.12 6.24 -6.85
C GLU A 7 -1.30 6.36 -5.32
N SER A 8 -0.40 5.76 -4.55
CA SER A 8 -0.34 5.93 -3.10
C SER A 8 -0.15 7.40 -2.68
N ARG A 9 0.76 8.11 -3.36
CA ARG A 9 1.01 9.53 -3.11
C ARG A 9 -0.21 10.38 -3.44
N LYS A 10 -0.85 10.15 -4.60
CA LYS A 10 -2.10 10.86 -4.97
C LYS A 10 -3.21 10.64 -3.94
N ALA A 11 -3.39 9.40 -3.47
CA ALA A 11 -4.40 9.09 -2.46
C ALA A 11 -4.12 9.83 -1.13
N PHE A 12 -2.86 9.88 -0.70
CA PHE A 12 -2.45 10.67 0.46
C PHE A 12 -2.69 12.17 0.26
N GLU A 13 -2.31 12.75 -0.89
CA GLU A 13 -2.50 14.17 -1.16
C GLU A 13 -3.98 14.56 -1.17
N GLN A 14 -4.83 13.75 -1.80
CA GLN A 14 -6.28 13.94 -1.79
C GLN A 14 -6.85 13.88 -0.35
N TRP A 15 -6.40 12.91 0.45
CA TRP A 15 -6.77 12.84 1.86
C TRP A 15 -6.33 14.09 2.63
N PHE A 16 -5.10 14.55 2.45
CA PHE A 16 -4.54 15.70 3.15
C PHE A 16 -5.33 16.97 2.82
N GLN A 17 -5.60 17.21 1.53
CA GLN A 17 -6.44 18.32 1.07
C GLN A 17 -7.83 18.29 1.69
N SER A 18 -8.47 17.12 1.69
CA SER A 18 -9.82 16.95 2.25
C SER A 18 -9.85 17.15 3.76
N LYS A 19 -8.83 16.65 4.49
CA LYS A 19 -8.73 16.72 5.95
C LYS A 19 -8.49 18.14 6.44
N TYR A 20 -7.58 18.86 5.81
CA TYR A 20 -7.18 20.21 6.21
C TYR A 20 -7.87 21.33 5.42
N LYS A 21 -8.76 20.97 4.47
CA LYS A 21 -9.52 21.91 3.62
C LYS A 21 -8.60 22.92 2.92
N CYS A 22 -7.52 22.42 2.33
CA CYS A 22 -6.48 23.25 1.71
C CYS A 22 -6.31 22.93 0.22
N THR A 23 -5.85 23.91 -0.55
CA THR A 23 -5.53 23.72 -1.98
C THR A 23 -4.13 23.16 -2.16
N MET A 24 -3.80 22.77 -3.39
CA MET A 24 -2.44 22.31 -3.75
C MET A 24 -1.39 23.40 -3.52
N GLU A 25 -1.72 24.66 -3.80
CA GLU A 25 -0.85 25.82 -3.56
C GLU A 25 -0.59 25.99 -2.06
N THR A 26 -1.63 25.81 -1.24
CA THR A 26 -1.50 25.91 0.21
C THR A 26 -0.63 24.77 0.75
N MET A 27 -0.77 23.56 0.20
CA MET A 27 0.11 22.43 0.52
C MET A 27 1.57 22.68 0.16
N LYS A 28 1.85 23.33 -0.98
CA LYS A 28 3.22 23.73 -1.36
C LYS A 28 3.85 24.67 -0.34
N VAL A 29 3.08 25.62 0.20
CA VAL A 29 3.56 26.49 1.29
C VAL A 29 3.79 25.69 2.58
N MET A 30 2.96 24.68 2.84
CA MET A 30 3.06 23.78 4.00
C MET A 30 3.93 22.54 3.74
N GLN A 31 4.85 22.58 2.76
CA GLN A 31 5.57 21.39 2.27
C GLN A 31 6.13 20.51 3.39
N ILE A 32 6.80 21.10 4.39
CA ILE A 32 7.37 20.35 5.52
C ILE A 32 6.29 19.53 6.26
N LYS A 33 5.10 20.08 6.48
CA LYS A 33 4.00 19.36 7.15
C LYS A 33 3.45 18.23 6.28
N VAL A 34 3.36 18.45 4.98
CA VAL A 34 2.89 17.45 4.01
C VAL A 34 3.87 16.28 3.98
N GLU A 35 5.17 16.54 3.87
CA GLU A 35 6.18 15.49 3.81
C GLU A 35 6.32 14.74 5.15
N LEU A 36 6.29 15.41 6.30
CA LEU A 36 6.31 14.72 7.60
C LEU A 36 5.10 13.78 7.77
N ALA A 37 3.91 14.22 7.33
CA ALA A 37 2.72 13.37 7.38
C ALA A 37 2.81 12.20 6.38
N TRP A 38 3.44 12.40 5.23
CA TRP A 38 3.70 11.36 4.24
C TRP A 38 4.70 10.32 4.75
N GLU A 39 5.83 10.75 5.31
CA GLU A 39 6.84 9.88 5.92
C GLU A 39 6.22 9.06 7.06
N ALA A 40 5.44 9.69 7.93
CA ALA A 40 4.71 8.99 9.00
C ALA A 40 3.73 7.94 8.44
N TRP A 41 3.04 8.27 7.33
CA TRP A 41 2.13 7.35 6.65
C TRP A 41 2.88 6.14 6.08
N GLN A 42 4.01 6.37 5.39
CA GLN A 42 4.87 5.28 4.88
C GLN A 42 5.40 4.41 6.01
N ALA A 43 5.97 5.01 7.05
CA ALA A 43 6.52 4.29 8.20
C ALA A 43 5.46 3.43 8.91
N SER A 44 4.22 3.94 9.05
CA SER A 44 3.12 3.18 9.64
C SER A 44 2.77 1.92 8.84
N ARG A 45 2.90 1.96 7.51
CA ARG A 45 2.63 0.81 6.64
C ARG A 45 3.78 -0.16 6.59
N GLU A 46 5.02 0.33 6.61
CA GLU A 46 6.22 -0.50 6.65
C GLU A 46 6.34 -1.32 7.94
N ALA A 47 5.69 -0.88 9.02
CA ALA A 47 5.58 -1.58 10.29
C ALA A 47 4.54 -2.71 10.28
N ILE A 48 3.64 -2.74 9.28
CA ILE A 48 2.63 -3.80 9.13
C ILE A 48 3.20 -4.91 8.26
N GLU A 49 3.11 -6.14 8.76
CA GLU A 49 3.45 -7.35 8.03
C GLU A 49 2.27 -8.32 8.07
N ILE A 50 1.78 -8.74 6.90
CA ILE A 50 0.65 -9.66 6.77
C ILE A 50 1.18 -11.05 6.43
N LYS A 51 0.86 -12.05 7.26
CA LYS A 51 1.05 -13.46 6.91
C LYS A 51 -0.15 -13.92 6.08
N LEU A 52 0.12 -14.50 4.91
CA LEU A 52 -0.88 -15.21 4.11
C LEU A 52 -0.88 -16.71 4.46
N ASP A 53 -1.94 -17.40 4.04
CA ASP A 53 -2.02 -18.85 4.17
C ASP A 53 -0.90 -19.54 3.39
N ASP A 54 -0.47 -20.70 3.89
CA ASP A 54 0.59 -21.47 3.27
C ASP A 54 0.07 -22.12 1.98
N LYS A 55 0.89 -22.15 0.93
CA LYS A 55 0.55 -22.84 -0.31
C LYS A 55 0.49 -24.35 -0.11
N VAL A 56 -0.40 -25.00 -0.85
CA VAL A 56 -0.54 -26.46 -0.88
C VAL A 56 0.24 -27.05 -2.06
N MET A 57 0.82 -28.23 -1.89
CA MET A 57 1.74 -28.85 -2.87
C MET A 57 1.12 -30.02 -3.66
N VAL A 58 -0.21 -30.09 -3.70
CA VAL A 58 -0.95 -31.14 -4.39
C VAL A 58 -1.23 -30.69 -5.83
N GLU A 59 -1.06 -31.60 -6.80
CA GLU A 59 -1.18 -31.29 -8.23
C GLU A 59 -2.61 -31.43 -8.77
N ASP A 60 -3.63 -30.96 -8.05
CA ASP A 60 -4.98 -30.84 -8.58
C ASP A 60 -5.31 -29.40 -9.02
N GLU A 61 -6.37 -29.24 -9.82
CA GLU A 61 -6.75 -27.91 -10.33
C GLU A 61 -7.30 -26.98 -9.24
N PHE A 62 -7.89 -27.55 -8.19
CA PHE A 62 -8.45 -26.79 -7.08
C PHE A 62 -7.33 -26.12 -6.27
N ASP A 63 -6.29 -26.88 -5.94
CA ASP A 63 -5.11 -26.45 -5.19
C ASP A 63 -4.23 -25.49 -6.00
N LYS A 64 -4.15 -25.66 -7.32
CA LYS A 64 -3.56 -24.64 -8.21
C LYS A 64 -4.33 -23.31 -8.12
N GLY A 65 -5.66 -23.36 -8.16
CA GLY A 65 -6.51 -22.17 -8.02
C GLY A 65 -6.32 -21.47 -6.67
N HIS A 66 -6.27 -22.24 -5.58
CA HIS A 66 -5.98 -21.74 -4.24
C HIS A 66 -4.62 -21.02 -4.17
N ASN A 67 -3.56 -21.65 -4.68
CA ASN A 67 -2.22 -21.05 -4.70
C ASN A 67 -2.14 -19.77 -5.53
N CYS A 68 -2.82 -19.72 -6.69
CA CYS A 68 -2.92 -18.51 -7.50
C CYS A 68 -3.63 -17.37 -6.75
N ALA A 69 -4.69 -17.68 -5.99
CA ALA A 69 -5.38 -16.68 -5.20
C ALA A 69 -4.47 -16.09 -4.11
N ILE A 70 -3.65 -16.91 -3.45
CA ILE A 70 -2.63 -16.45 -2.50
C ILE A 70 -1.66 -15.48 -3.18
N ASP A 71 -1.17 -15.80 -4.37
CA ASP A 71 -0.26 -14.91 -5.13
C ASP A 71 -0.91 -13.57 -5.47
N TYR A 72 -2.16 -13.59 -5.96
CA TYR A 72 -2.89 -12.35 -6.26
C TYR A 72 -3.15 -11.50 -5.02
N CYS A 73 -3.46 -12.12 -3.88
CA CYS A 73 -3.56 -11.42 -2.61
C CYS A 73 -2.21 -10.79 -2.21
N ALA A 74 -1.11 -11.53 -2.34
CA ALA A 74 0.22 -11.03 -2.01
C ALA A 74 0.58 -9.80 -2.86
N ASP A 75 0.31 -9.86 -4.16
CA ASP A 75 0.56 -8.76 -5.08
C ASP A 75 -0.32 -7.54 -4.79
N ALA A 76 -1.61 -7.75 -4.49
CA ALA A 76 -2.53 -6.67 -4.10
C ALA A 76 -2.11 -5.97 -2.79
N ILE A 77 -1.64 -6.74 -1.80
CA ILE A 77 -1.17 -6.20 -0.52
C ILE A 77 0.12 -5.39 -0.71
N ARG A 78 1.09 -5.93 -1.45
CA ARG A 78 2.34 -5.20 -1.79
C ARG A 78 2.05 -3.96 -2.61
N ALA A 79 1.08 -4.04 -3.52
CA ALA A 79 0.59 -2.90 -4.27
C ALA A 79 0.04 -1.79 -3.36
N ALA A 80 -0.64 -2.15 -2.27
CA ALA A 80 -1.10 -1.19 -1.26
C ALA A 80 0.02 -0.65 -0.34
N GLY A 81 1.30 -0.96 -0.62
CA GLY A 81 2.45 -0.53 0.17
C GLY A 81 2.59 -1.24 1.51
N ILE A 82 2.01 -2.43 1.65
CA ILE A 82 2.08 -3.24 2.89
C ILE A 82 2.98 -4.46 2.64
N LYS A 83 3.76 -4.87 3.64
CA LYS A 83 4.63 -6.05 3.53
C LYS A 83 3.81 -7.33 3.71
N VAL A 84 4.17 -8.33 2.91
CA VAL A 84 3.67 -9.70 3.04
C VAL A 84 4.82 -10.54 3.57
N LYS A 85 4.57 -11.29 4.65
CA LYS A 85 5.55 -12.18 5.26
C LYS A 85 5.92 -13.31 4.29
N GLU A 86 7.20 -13.63 4.21
CA GLU A 86 7.71 -14.80 3.48
C GLU A 86 7.30 -16.13 4.13
#